data_AF-A0A2M7WCZ5-F1
#
_entry.id   AF-A0A2M7WCZ5-F1
#
_cell.length_a   1.000
_cell.length_b   1.000
_cell.length_c   1.000
_cell.angle_alpha   90.00
_cell.angle_beta   90.00
_cell.angle_gamma   90.00
#
_symmetry.space_group_name_H-M   'P 1'
#
loop_
_entity.id
_entity.type
_entity.pdbx_description
1 polymer ?
#
loop_
_entity_poly.entity_id
_entity_poly.type
_entity_poly.pdbx_seq_one_letter_code
_entity_poly.pdbx_strand_id
1 'polypeptide(L)'
;MEAFSKDYWEGFVAPLGVEIGWVEPGGSLPGTFWGEPEAGLVGSTVYVRGDTPVHSFLHELCHLICMDPQRRATLHREAGGTRKEEEGVCYLQVVLARDHLRGVGMERLLADMDAWGYNFVVGSAKGWFETDAADARQWLIDHGLLTEQDRYTGRLQGE
;
A
#
# COMPACT_ATOMS: atom_id res chain seq x y z
N MET A 1 4.23 -2.29 -19.20
CA MET A 1 4.31 -1.77 -17.81
C MET A 1 4.81 -0.33 -17.86
N GLU A 2 4.04 0.59 -18.46
CA GLU A 2 4.50 1.99 -18.62
C GLU A 2 4.14 2.89 -17.41
N ALA A 3 3.40 2.38 -16.42
CA ALA A 3 2.96 3.16 -15.25
C ALA A 3 3.79 2.93 -13.97
N PHE A 4 4.72 1.97 -13.98
CA PHE A 4 5.50 1.58 -12.79
C PHE A 4 7.00 1.67 -13.11
N SER A 5 7.54 2.88 -13.06
CA SER A 5 8.98 3.11 -13.27
C SER A 5 9.77 2.56 -12.06
N LYS A 6 10.67 1.61 -12.30
CA LYS A 6 11.48 0.99 -11.24
C LYS A 6 12.26 2.04 -10.44
N ASP A 7 13.04 2.85 -11.14
CA ASP A 7 13.89 3.89 -10.55
C ASP A 7 13.11 4.90 -9.70
N TYR A 8 11.89 5.24 -10.12
CA TYR A 8 11.04 6.16 -9.38
C TYR A 8 10.64 5.56 -8.04
N TRP A 9 10.15 4.32 -8.06
CA TRP A 9 9.65 3.67 -6.85
C TRP A 9 10.78 3.27 -5.91
N GLU A 10 11.91 2.79 -6.42
CA GLU A 10 13.11 2.56 -5.61
C GLU A 10 13.57 3.85 -4.93
N GLY A 11 13.62 4.97 -5.67
CA GLY A 11 13.95 6.28 -5.10
C GLY A 11 12.92 6.80 -4.10
N PHE A 12 11.64 6.46 -4.28
CA PHE A 12 10.56 6.81 -3.36
C PHE A 12 10.66 6.05 -2.03
N VAL A 13 10.96 4.75 -2.08
CA VAL A 13 10.97 3.89 -0.88
C VAL A 13 12.30 3.90 -0.14
N ALA A 14 13.41 4.22 -0.81
CA ALA A 14 14.75 4.21 -0.19
C ALA A 14 14.87 5.10 1.07
N PRO A 15 14.32 6.33 1.13
CA PRO A 15 14.35 7.14 2.36
C PRO A 15 13.60 6.51 3.54
N LEU A 16 12.67 5.59 3.28
CA LEU A 16 11.91 4.86 4.30
C LEU A 16 12.65 3.59 4.76
N GLY A 17 13.84 3.28 4.22
CA GLY A 17 14.53 2.01 4.51
C GLY A 17 13.80 0.78 3.95
N VAL A 18 12.92 0.97 2.97
CA VAL A 18 12.16 -0.09 2.30
C VAL A 18 12.84 -0.43 0.98
N GLU A 19 12.84 -1.72 0.64
CA GLU A 19 13.42 -2.25 -0.60
C GLU A 19 12.34 -2.83 -1.52
N ILE A 20 12.59 -2.82 -2.83
CA ILE A 20 11.73 -3.49 -3.81
C ILE A 20 12.44 -4.72 -4.37
N GLY A 21 11.90 -5.89 -4.08
CA GLY A 21 12.39 -7.17 -4.59
C GLY A 21 11.79 -7.47 -5.95
N TRP A 22 12.47 -7.08 -7.04
CA TRP A 22 12.00 -7.39 -8.40
C TRP A 22 12.22 -8.86 -8.75
N VAL A 23 11.12 -9.58 -8.94
CA VAL A 23 11.10 -10.98 -9.35
C VAL A 23 11.00 -11.07 -10.87
N GLU A 24 11.83 -11.91 -11.46
CA GLU A 24 11.82 -12.19 -12.89
C GLU A 24 10.51 -12.88 -13.33
N PRO A 25 10.09 -12.74 -14.60
CA PRO A 25 8.92 -13.45 -15.12
C PRO A 25 8.98 -14.96 -14.85
N GLY A 26 7.92 -15.51 -14.27
CA GLY A 26 7.83 -16.93 -13.89
C GLY A 26 8.51 -17.31 -12.57
N GLY A 27 9.21 -16.38 -11.89
CA GLY A 27 9.71 -16.60 -10.53
C GLY A 27 8.59 -16.47 -9.50
N SER A 28 8.65 -17.23 -8.40
CA SER A 28 7.64 -17.16 -7.34
C SER A 28 7.74 -15.87 -6.53
N LEU A 29 6.60 -15.31 -6.10
CA LEU A 29 6.53 -14.11 -5.26
C LEU A 29 6.60 -14.50 -3.77
N PRO A 30 7.70 -14.19 -3.05
CA PRO A 30 7.84 -14.51 -1.64
C PRO A 30 6.94 -13.63 -0.78
N GLY A 31 6.25 -14.19 0.21
CA GLY A 31 5.52 -13.43 1.22
C GLY A 31 4.13 -12.93 0.79
N THR A 32 3.59 -13.42 -0.33
CA THR A 32 2.18 -13.23 -0.69
C THR A 32 1.25 -13.91 0.32
N PHE A 33 0.14 -13.26 0.65
CA PHE A 33 -0.91 -13.75 1.53
C PHE A 33 -2.05 -14.42 0.75
N TRP A 34 -2.53 -13.79 -0.33
CA TRP A 34 -3.63 -14.28 -1.17
C TRP A 34 -3.18 -15.13 -2.37
N GLY A 35 -1.87 -15.26 -2.57
CA GLY A 35 -1.27 -15.95 -3.69
C GLY A 35 -0.98 -15.03 -4.87
N GLU A 36 -0.20 -15.54 -5.81
CA GLU A 36 0.26 -14.78 -6.96
C GLU A 36 -0.90 -14.38 -7.90
N PRO A 37 -0.89 -13.17 -8.50
CA PRO A 37 0.25 -12.24 -8.65
C PRO A 37 0.35 -11.16 -7.55
N GLU A 38 -0.29 -11.33 -6.40
CA GLU A 38 -0.19 -10.38 -5.29
C GLU A 38 1.28 -10.12 -4.91
N ALA A 39 1.62 -8.86 -4.67
CA ALA A 39 2.88 -8.47 -4.07
C ALA A 39 3.08 -9.19 -2.74
N GLY A 40 4.33 -9.51 -2.43
CA GLY A 40 4.65 -10.15 -1.16
C GLY A 40 5.46 -9.25 -0.27
N LEU A 41 5.32 -9.43 1.04
CA LEU A 41 6.05 -8.65 2.04
C LEU A 41 6.88 -9.56 2.94
N VAL A 42 8.19 -9.32 2.99
CA VAL A 42 9.12 -10.03 3.90
C VAL A 42 10.10 -9.02 4.48
N GLY A 43 10.09 -8.84 5.79
CA GLY A 43 10.89 -7.80 6.44
C GLY A 43 10.54 -6.42 5.87
N SER A 44 11.54 -5.64 5.49
CA SER A 44 11.34 -4.32 4.83
C SER A 44 11.35 -4.39 3.30
N THR A 45 11.17 -5.56 2.71
CA THR A 45 11.20 -5.75 1.24
C THR A 45 9.81 -6.10 0.70
N VAL A 46 9.34 -5.29 -0.26
CA VAL A 46 8.12 -5.60 -1.04
C VAL A 46 8.53 -6.28 -2.35
N TYR A 47 8.12 -7.53 -2.53
CA TYR A 47 8.41 -8.32 -3.72
C TYR A 47 7.33 -8.13 -4.77
N VAL A 48 7.75 -7.82 -6.00
CA VAL A 48 6.88 -7.59 -7.14
C VAL A 48 7.40 -8.29 -8.37
N ARG A 49 6.50 -8.74 -9.23
CA ARG A 49 6.79 -9.32 -10.54
C ARG A 49 6.11 -8.47 -11.61
N GLY A 50 6.49 -8.66 -12.88
CA GLY A 50 5.97 -7.82 -13.97
C GLY A 50 4.45 -7.86 -14.18
N ASP A 51 3.76 -8.84 -13.61
CA ASP A 51 2.31 -9.01 -13.58
C ASP A 51 1.65 -8.61 -12.24
N THR A 52 2.44 -8.18 -11.23
CA THR A 52 1.91 -7.72 -9.95
C THR A 52 1.06 -6.47 -10.12
N PRO A 53 -0.21 -6.47 -9.66
CA PRO A 53 -1.07 -5.31 -9.72
C PRO A 53 -0.52 -4.14 -8.90
N VAL A 54 -0.67 -2.93 -9.42
CA VAL A 54 -0.14 -1.72 -8.76
C VAL A 54 -0.77 -1.50 -7.38
N HIS A 55 -2.08 -1.75 -7.23
CA HIS A 55 -2.74 -1.64 -5.93
C HIS A 55 -2.16 -2.61 -4.91
N SER A 56 -1.76 -3.82 -5.34
CA SER A 56 -1.18 -4.82 -4.45
C SER A 56 0.21 -4.40 -3.96
N PHE A 57 1.06 -3.87 -4.85
CA PHE A 57 2.32 -3.26 -4.41
C PHE A 57 2.10 -2.11 -3.42
N LEU A 58 1.18 -1.19 -3.73
CA LEU A 58 0.89 -0.05 -2.85
C LEU A 58 0.33 -0.49 -1.51
N HIS A 59 -0.47 -1.55 -1.48
CA HIS A 59 -1.03 -2.13 -0.26
C HIS A 59 0.07 -2.62 0.68
N GLU A 60 0.99 -3.46 0.19
CA GLU A 60 2.12 -3.95 0.98
C GLU A 60 3.08 -2.83 1.42
N LEU A 61 3.31 -1.83 0.56
CA LEU A 61 4.07 -0.64 0.95
C LEU A 61 3.36 0.14 2.07
N CYS A 62 2.04 0.31 1.98
CA CYS A 62 1.27 1.00 3.01
C CYS A 62 1.23 0.21 4.32
N HIS A 63 1.26 -1.13 4.29
CA HIS A 63 1.47 -1.93 5.51
C HIS A 63 2.78 -1.55 6.20
N LEU A 64 3.89 -1.47 5.47
CA LEU A 64 5.17 -1.03 6.06
C LEU A 64 5.10 0.38 6.64
N ILE A 65 4.42 1.31 5.95
CA ILE A 65 4.27 2.69 6.44
C ILE A 65 3.43 2.76 7.72
N CYS A 66 2.33 2.01 7.78
CA CYS A 66 1.35 2.04 8.86
C CYS A 66 1.72 1.17 10.07
N MET A 67 2.55 0.14 9.89
CA MET A 67 2.92 -0.80 10.95
C MET A 67 3.80 -0.13 12.00
N ASP A 68 3.63 -0.44 13.29
CA ASP A 68 4.48 0.12 14.35
C ASP A 68 5.94 -0.38 14.33
N PRO A 69 6.90 0.37 14.91
CA PRO A 69 8.30 0.01 14.86
C PRO A 69 8.63 -1.38 15.44
N GLN A 70 7.93 -1.81 16.49
CA GLN A 70 8.17 -3.10 17.12
C GLN A 70 7.78 -4.25 16.18
N ARG A 71 6.61 -4.16 15.52
CA ARG A 71 6.18 -5.13 14.52
C ARG A 71 7.09 -5.11 13.29
N ARG A 72 7.48 -3.94 12.78
CA ARG A 72 8.40 -3.83 11.64
C ARG A 72 9.73 -4.54 11.91
N ALA A 73 10.28 -4.40 13.11
CA ALA A 73 11.56 -5.01 13.49
C ALA A 73 11.54 -6.54 13.50
N THR A 74 10.37 -7.17 13.67
CA THR A 74 10.21 -8.63 13.71
C THR A 74 9.38 -9.18 12.55
N LEU A 75 9.13 -8.35 11.52
CA LEU A 75 8.27 -8.74 10.42
C LEU A 75 8.93 -9.84 9.59
N HIS A 76 8.22 -10.95 9.44
CA HIS A 76 8.65 -12.06 8.59
C HIS A 76 7.73 -12.23 7.38
N ARG A 77 6.40 -12.34 7.59
CA ARG A 77 5.41 -12.48 6.50
C ARG A 77 4.05 -11.89 6.85
N GLU A 78 3.59 -12.07 8.08
CA GLU A 78 2.27 -11.57 8.50
C GLU A 78 2.40 -10.15 9.03
N ALA A 79 1.84 -9.18 8.29
CA ALA A 79 1.78 -7.79 8.73
C ALA A 79 0.93 -7.60 10.00
N GLY A 80 -0.13 -8.42 10.13
CA GLY A 80 -1.09 -8.33 11.23
C GLY A 80 -1.76 -6.95 11.27
N GLY A 81 -2.14 -6.50 12.48
CA GLY A 81 -2.71 -5.18 12.69
C GLY A 81 -4.18 -5.19 13.05
N THR A 82 -4.73 -3.99 13.20
CA THR A 82 -6.14 -3.79 13.55
C THR A 82 -6.96 -3.47 12.31
N ARG A 83 -8.28 -3.65 12.37
CA ARG A 83 -9.17 -3.23 11.28
C ARG A 83 -8.99 -1.74 10.91
N LYS A 84 -8.72 -0.86 11.89
CA LYS A 84 -8.50 0.56 11.64
C LYS A 84 -7.19 0.83 10.89
N GLU A 85 -6.15 0.08 11.22
CA GLU A 85 -4.87 0.14 10.51
C GLU A 85 -5.04 -0.35 9.08
N GLU A 86 -5.76 -1.45 8.87
CA GLU A 86 -6.09 -1.98 7.53
C GLU A 86 -6.88 -0.97 6.67
N GLU A 87 -7.88 -0.32 7.26
CA GLU A 87 -8.61 0.77 6.60
C GLU A 87 -7.67 1.95 6.30
N GLY A 88 -6.74 2.27 7.19
CA GLY A 88 -5.69 3.27 6.97
C GLY A 88 -4.74 2.91 5.83
N VAL A 89 -4.33 1.64 5.73
CA VAL A 89 -3.55 1.09 4.60
C VAL A 89 -4.33 1.27 3.28
N CYS A 90 -5.62 0.92 3.29
CA CYS A 90 -6.50 1.12 2.14
C CYS A 90 -6.64 2.60 1.74
N TYR A 91 -6.70 3.51 2.71
CA TYR A 91 -6.83 4.93 2.42
C TYR A 91 -5.51 5.49 1.86
N LEU A 92 -4.39 5.12 2.47
CA LEU A 92 -3.07 5.62 2.08
C LEU A 92 -2.67 5.17 0.68
N GLN A 93 -2.98 3.93 0.25
CA GLN A 93 -2.68 3.50 -1.12
C GLN A 93 -3.38 4.38 -2.17
N VAL A 94 -4.61 4.84 -1.89
CA VAL A 94 -5.36 5.74 -2.77
C VAL A 94 -4.69 7.11 -2.84
N VAL A 95 -4.25 7.65 -1.69
CA VAL A 95 -3.50 8.91 -1.63
C VAL A 95 -2.18 8.81 -2.40
N LEU A 96 -1.41 7.73 -2.21
CA LEU A 96 -0.14 7.53 -2.90
C LEU A 96 -0.33 7.39 -4.41
N ALA A 97 -1.36 6.67 -4.86
CA ALA A 97 -1.66 6.57 -6.29
C ALA A 97 -1.99 7.94 -6.89
N ARG A 98 -2.83 8.73 -6.21
CA ARG A 98 -3.19 10.09 -6.66
C ARG A 98 -1.96 10.98 -6.84
N ASP A 99 -1.02 10.94 -5.89
CA ASP A 99 0.07 11.92 -5.81
C ASP A 99 1.35 11.47 -6.54
N HIS A 100 1.59 10.15 -6.66
CA HIS A 100 2.86 9.60 -7.11
C HIS A 100 2.77 8.77 -8.41
N LEU A 101 1.61 8.24 -8.78
CA LEU A 101 1.48 7.42 -9.98
C LEU A 101 1.07 8.24 -11.21
N ARG A 102 1.93 8.22 -12.23
CA ARG A 102 1.60 8.75 -13.55
C ARG A 102 0.84 7.69 -14.35
N GLY A 103 -0.39 7.99 -14.75
CA GLY A 103 -1.22 7.09 -15.58
C GLY A 103 -2.08 6.08 -14.80
N VAL A 104 -1.87 5.95 -13.48
CA VAL A 104 -2.77 5.25 -12.55
C VAL A 104 -3.19 6.25 -11.49
N GLY A 105 -4.24 7.02 -11.76
CA GLY A 105 -4.80 7.94 -10.78
C GLY A 105 -5.70 7.23 -9.76
N MET A 106 -6.18 8.00 -8.79
CA MET A 106 -7.14 7.57 -7.77
C MET A 106 -8.31 6.74 -8.34
N GLU A 107 -8.98 7.21 -9.38
CA GLU A 107 -10.14 6.51 -9.96
C GLU A 107 -9.80 5.12 -10.50
N ARG A 108 -8.63 4.99 -11.14
CA ARG A 108 -8.17 3.71 -11.66
C ARG A 108 -7.84 2.74 -10.53
N LEU A 109 -7.16 3.24 -9.49
CA LEU A 109 -6.82 2.41 -8.33
C LEU A 109 -8.08 1.88 -7.64
N LEU A 110 -9.07 2.73 -7.40
CA LEU A 110 -10.33 2.33 -6.77
C LEU A 110 -11.06 1.25 -7.59
N ALA A 111 -11.08 1.38 -8.92
CA ALA A 111 -11.65 0.37 -9.80
C ALA A 111 -10.86 -0.95 -9.78
N ASP A 112 -9.52 -0.88 -9.73
CA ASP A 112 -8.67 -2.07 -9.61
C ASP A 112 -8.88 -2.77 -8.25
N MET A 113 -9.08 -2.01 -7.16
CA MET A 113 -9.44 -2.56 -5.84
C MET A 113 -10.78 -3.31 -5.89
N ASP A 114 -11.81 -2.71 -6.50
CA ASP A 114 -13.12 -3.38 -6.65
C ASP A 114 -13.00 -4.65 -7.50
N ALA A 115 -12.27 -4.60 -8.61
CA ALA A 115 -12.06 -5.74 -9.49
C ALA A 115 -11.25 -6.87 -8.83
N TRP A 116 -10.35 -6.53 -7.91
CA TRP A 116 -9.61 -7.49 -7.10
C TRP A 116 -10.48 -8.16 -6.03
N GLY A 117 -11.55 -7.49 -5.58
CA GLY A 117 -12.50 -8.01 -4.61
C GLY A 117 -12.41 -7.37 -3.23
N TYR A 118 -11.88 -6.15 -3.11
CA TYR A 118 -12.01 -5.38 -1.87
C TYR A 118 -13.50 -5.24 -1.52
N ASN A 119 -13.85 -5.48 -0.26
CA ASN A 119 -15.23 -5.49 0.18
C ASN A 119 -15.46 -4.45 1.27
N PHE A 120 -16.17 -3.39 0.92
CA PHE A 120 -16.56 -2.32 1.84
C PHE A 120 -18.07 -2.35 2.07
N VAL A 121 -18.52 -1.92 3.25
CA VAL A 121 -19.94 -1.95 3.65
C VAL A 121 -20.84 -1.22 2.65
N VAL A 122 -20.36 -0.12 2.10
CA VAL A 122 -21.06 0.71 1.11
C VAL A 122 -20.98 0.17 -0.34
N GLY A 123 -20.35 -1.00 -0.53
CA GLY A 123 -20.42 -1.80 -1.75
C GLY A 123 -19.38 -1.51 -2.83
N SER A 124 -18.56 -0.45 -2.71
CA SER A 124 -17.42 -0.18 -3.60
C SER A 124 -16.32 0.59 -2.89
N ALA A 125 -15.08 0.43 -3.35
CA ALA A 125 -13.92 1.17 -2.89
C ALA A 125 -14.11 2.67 -3.09
N LYS A 126 -14.68 3.08 -4.23
CA LYS A 126 -14.99 4.50 -4.49
C LYS A 126 -16.03 5.04 -3.50
N GLY A 127 -17.14 4.33 -3.32
CA GLY A 127 -18.16 4.73 -2.35
C GLY A 127 -17.59 4.83 -0.94
N TRP A 128 -16.74 3.88 -0.55
CA TRP A 128 -16.08 3.89 0.74
C TRP A 128 -15.17 5.10 0.90
N PHE A 129 -14.28 5.34 -0.06
CA PHE A 129 -13.32 6.44 -0.01
C PHE A 129 -14.02 7.81 0.08
N GLU A 130 -15.13 7.99 -0.65
CA GLU A 130 -15.87 9.25 -0.70
C GLU A 130 -16.78 9.48 0.51
N THR A 131 -17.28 8.42 1.16
CA THR A 131 -18.40 8.56 2.13
C THR A 131 -18.21 7.87 3.48
N ASP A 132 -17.27 6.94 3.61
CA ASP A 132 -17.13 6.06 4.79
C ASP A 132 -15.68 5.92 5.31
N ALA A 133 -14.72 6.57 4.65
CA ALA A 133 -13.30 6.43 5.00
C ALA A 133 -12.79 7.49 6.02
N ALA A 134 -13.68 8.23 6.68
CA ALA A 134 -13.31 9.30 7.61
C ALA A 134 -12.48 8.79 8.80
N ASP A 135 -12.83 7.62 9.35
CA ASP A 135 -12.10 6.99 10.46
C ASP A 135 -10.69 6.56 10.04
N ALA A 136 -10.55 6.03 8.81
CA ALA A 136 -9.26 5.66 8.23
C ALA A 136 -8.35 6.88 8.04
N ARG A 137 -8.92 7.96 7.49
CA ARG A 137 -8.23 9.25 7.34
C ARG A 137 -7.78 9.79 8.69
N GLN A 138 -8.67 9.81 9.68
CA GLN A 138 -8.35 10.33 11.00
C GLN A 138 -7.26 9.49 11.68
N TRP A 139 -7.32 8.17 11.56
CA TRP A 139 -6.28 7.28 12.10
C TRP A 139 -4.90 7.61 11.52
N LEU A 140 -4.80 7.84 10.20
CA LEU A 140 -3.53 8.23 9.58
C LEU A 140 -3.01 9.58 10.08
N ILE A 141 -3.90 10.56 10.32
CA ILE A 141 -3.54 11.87 10.87
C ILE A 141 -3.05 11.75 12.31
N ASP A 142 -3.76 10.97 13.14
CA ASP A 142 -3.42 10.75 14.54
C ASP A 142 -2.04 10.09 14.69
N HIS A 143 -1.67 9.22 13.74
CA HIS A 143 -0.35 8.58 13.67
C HIS A 143 0.67 9.42 12.88
N GLY A 144 0.27 10.59 12.37
CA GLY A 144 1.14 11.51 11.65
C GLY A 144 1.56 11.05 10.25
N LEU A 145 0.91 10.03 9.69
CA LEU A 145 1.21 9.51 8.36
C LEU A 145 0.58 10.38 7.26
N LEU A 146 -0.46 11.13 7.61
CA LEU A 146 -1.20 11.99 6.70
C LEU A 146 -1.32 13.41 7.29
N THR A 147 -1.21 14.41 6.43
CA THR A 147 -1.55 15.80 6.79
C THR A 147 -3.07 16.02 6.74
N GLU A 148 -3.55 17.12 7.32
CA GLU A 148 -4.95 17.54 7.17
C GLU A 148 -5.40 17.82 5.74
N GLN A 149 -4.47 17.95 4.78
CA GLN A 149 -4.77 18.13 3.36
C GLN A 149 -4.62 16.82 2.56
N ASP A 150 -4.71 15.67 3.22
CA ASP A 150 -4.64 14.34 2.62
C ASP A 150 -3.35 14.07 1.85
N ARG A 151 -2.23 14.66 2.29
CA ARG A 151 -0.89 14.39 1.77
C ARG A 151 -0.14 13.45 2.68
N TYR A 152 0.50 12.43 2.10
CA TYR A 152 1.44 11.57 2.80
C TYR A 152 2.62 12.40 3.33
N THR A 153 3.02 12.15 4.58
CA THR A 153 4.08 12.92 5.25
C THR A 153 5.49 12.44 4.94
N GLY A 154 5.66 11.31 4.23
CA GLY A 154 6.99 10.80 3.85
C GLY A 154 7.75 10.11 4.98
N ARG A 155 7.06 9.60 6.01
CA ARG A 155 7.66 8.88 7.14
C ARG A 155 6.96 7.56 7.42
N LEU A 156 7.65 6.67 8.14
CA LEU A 156 7.04 5.49 8.74
C LEU A 156 6.35 5.84 10.06
N GLN A 157 5.41 5.01 10.51
CA GLN A 157 4.76 5.21 11.80
C GLN A 157 5.79 5.17 12.93
N GLY A 158 5.73 6.14 13.85
CA GLY A 158 6.58 6.17 15.05
C GLY A 158 7.99 6.74 14.83
N GLU A 159 8.26 7.34 13.66
CA GLU A 159 9.51 8.07 13.35
C GLU A 159 9.34 9.60 13.42
#